data_AF-A0A1B0FNA0-F1
#
_entry.id   AF-A0A1B0FNA0-F1
#
_cell.length_a   1.000
_cell.length_b   1.000
_cell.length_c   1.000
_cell.angle_alpha   90.00
_cell.angle_beta   90.00
_cell.angle_gamma   90.00
#
_symmetry.space_group_name_H-M   'P 1'
#
loop_
_entity.id
_entity.type
_entity.pdbx_description
1 polymer ?
#
loop_
_entity_poly.entity_id
_entity_poly.type
_entity_poly.pdbx_seq_one_letter_code
_entity_poly.pdbx_strand_id
1 'polypeptide(L)'
;MKIRESIESHQGVVLSLLATLGFITKFIDVCPIGPGDSTRFLSSAKSTELFGSISMLYASVVPIGESIPPRTISLAAATFNLLVSMAVLDVNTFQEVLSGEAISLKFLDVVTILLKYCGIKCTAAKNSETQAVLIDLIASIGFFCANNKQNQDLLTSEQCSNIIKNLTRLPEYLNVVVYPCLVTLTFQNPNARNVIGRDFNLEFLDEYSKSDKAKKNHLVALLKETT
;
A
#
# COMPACT_ATOMS: atom_id res chain seq x y z
N MET A 1 13.00 31.78 4.29
CA MET A 1 12.24 30.54 4.11
C MET A 1 11.07 30.57 5.08
N LYS A 2 9.82 30.72 4.61
CA LYS A 2 8.66 30.66 5.52
C LYS A 2 8.48 29.21 5.94
N ILE A 3 8.65 28.92 7.23
CA ILE A 3 8.26 27.62 7.80
C ILE A 3 6.75 27.54 7.63
N ARG A 4 6.28 26.72 6.69
CA ARG A 4 4.85 26.44 6.53
C ARG A 4 4.45 25.51 7.67
N GLU A 5 3.38 25.86 8.38
CA GLU A 5 2.83 25.00 9.42
C GLU A 5 2.36 23.66 8.83
N SER A 6 2.39 22.61 9.65
CA SER A 6 1.93 21.27 9.24
C SER A 6 0.49 21.31 8.75
N ILE A 7 0.15 20.50 7.75
CA ILE A 7 -1.20 20.41 7.20
C ILE A 7 -2.26 20.07 8.27
N GLU A 8 -1.83 19.42 9.35
CA GLU A 8 -2.65 19.09 10.52
C GLU A 8 -3.24 20.28 11.25
N SER A 9 -2.58 21.43 11.17
CA SER A 9 -3.08 22.69 11.75
C SER A 9 -4.20 23.32 10.92
N HIS A 10 -4.38 22.89 9.67
CA HIS A 10 -5.32 23.46 8.72
C HIS A 10 -6.53 22.55 8.49
N GLN A 11 -7.44 22.48 9.46
CA GLN A 11 -8.59 21.56 9.45
C GLN A 11 -9.42 21.63 8.15
N GLY A 12 -9.70 22.83 7.63
CA GLY A 12 -10.48 23.00 6.39
C GLY A 12 -9.78 22.40 5.15
N VAL A 13 -8.45 22.46 5.11
CA VAL A 13 -7.65 21.84 4.05
C VAL A 13 -7.72 20.31 4.16
N VAL A 14 -7.53 19.75 5.35
CA VAL A 14 -7.60 18.29 5.56
C VAL A 14 -8.97 17.73 5.17
N LEU A 15 -10.06 18.39 5.57
CA LEU A 15 -11.42 17.96 5.21
C LEU A 15 -11.64 18.01 3.69
N SER A 16 -11.14 19.04 3.02
CA SER A 16 -11.23 19.16 1.56
C SER A 16 -10.42 18.08 0.85
N LEU A 17 -9.24 17.74 1.38
CA LEU A 17 -8.42 16.64 0.86
C LEU A 17 -9.11 15.28 1.04
N LEU A 18 -9.68 15.00 2.21
CA LEU A 18 -10.44 13.78 2.46
C LEU A 18 -11.63 13.66 1.50
N ALA A 19 -12.39 14.74 1.31
CA ALA A 19 -13.49 14.77 0.34
C ALA A 19 -12.99 14.53 -1.09
N THR A 20 -11.86 15.11 -1.47
CA THR A 20 -11.25 14.94 -2.79
C THR A 20 -10.78 13.51 -3.03
N LEU A 21 -10.05 12.92 -2.07
CA LEU A 21 -9.62 11.51 -2.15
C LEU A 21 -10.81 10.57 -2.22
N GLY A 22 -11.84 10.79 -1.40
CA GLY A 22 -13.07 10.00 -1.43
C GLY A 22 -13.81 10.12 -2.75
N PHE A 23 -13.92 11.33 -3.30
CA PHE A 23 -14.51 11.56 -4.63
C PHE A 23 -13.73 10.83 -5.73
N ILE A 24 -12.42 11.01 -5.82
CA ILE A 24 -11.57 10.35 -6.83
C ILE A 24 -11.69 8.83 -6.70
N THR A 25 -11.67 8.31 -5.49
CA THR A 25 -11.79 6.86 -5.23
C THR A 25 -13.13 6.32 -5.70
N LYS A 26 -14.24 7.05 -5.48
CA LYS A 26 -15.56 6.66 -5.99
C LYS A 26 -15.72 6.87 -7.48
N PHE A 27 -15.00 7.81 -8.06
CA PHE A 27 -15.02 8.05 -9.49
C PHE A 27 -14.44 6.86 -10.26
N ILE A 28 -13.47 6.12 -9.69
CA ILE A 28 -12.94 4.86 -10.25
C ILE A 28 -14.06 3.88 -10.61
N ASP A 29 -15.06 3.73 -9.75
CA ASP A 29 -16.16 2.77 -9.92
C ASP A 29 -17.03 3.04 -11.15
N VAL A 30 -16.98 4.26 -11.70
CA VAL A 30 -17.79 4.70 -12.85
C VAL A 30 -16.96 5.08 -14.08
N CYS A 31 -15.63 5.06 -13.97
CA CYS A 31 -14.74 5.36 -15.09
C CYS A 31 -14.72 4.21 -16.11
N PRO A 32 -14.92 4.48 -17.41
CA PRO A 32 -14.73 3.48 -18.45
C PRO A 32 -13.28 2.96 -18.45
N ILE A 33 -13.10 1.66 -18.66
CA ILE A 33 -11.76 1.04 -18.75
C ILE A 33 -11.40 0.85 -20.23
N GLY A 34 -10.16 1.19 -20.58
CA GLY A 34 -9.57 0.87 -21.88
C GLY A 34 -9.44 2.05 -22.84
N PRO A 35 -9.10 1.79 -24.13
CA PRO A 35 -8.71 2.83 -25.10
C PRO A 35 -9.80 3.86 -25.42
N GLY A 36 -11.07 3.54 -25.12
CA GLY A 36 -12.23 4.41 -25.31
C GLY A 36 -12.60 5.25 -24.09
N ASP A 37 -11.77 5.27 -23.04
CA ASP A 37 -12.03 6.07 -21.84
C ASP A 37 -12.01 7.58 -22.14
N SER A 38 -13.19 8.15 -22.27
CA SER A 38 -13.39 9.60 -22.48
C SER A 38 -13.03 10.45 -21.27
N THR A 39 -12.99 9.87 -20.06
CA THR A 39 -12.60 10.59 -18.83
C THR A 39 -11.09 10.77 -18.74
N ARG A 40 -10.32 9.95 -19.46
CA ARG A 40 -8.86 9.87 -19.44
C ARG A 40 -8.31 9.62 -18.04
N PHE A 41 -9.08 8.95 -17.19
CA PHE A 41 -8.82 8.87 -15.75
C PHE A 41 -7.47 8.22 -15.45
N LEU A 42 -7.18 7.06 -16.07
CA LEU A 42 -5.88 6.39 -15.92
C LEU A 42 -4.71 7.23 -16.44
N SER A 43 -4.90 7.93 -17.56
CA SER A 43 -3.88 8.81 -18.11
C SER A 43 -3.59 10.00 -17.19
N SER A 44 -4.62 10.60 -16.59
CA SER A 44 -4.48 11.64 -15.59
C SER A 44 -3.83 11.12 -14.31
N ALA A 45 -4.23 9.95 -13.82
CA ALA A 45 -3.60 9.32 -12.66
C ALA A 45 -2.10 9.09 -12.91
N LYS A 46 -1.73 8.62 -14.11
CA LYS A 46 -0.34 8.41 -14.51
C LYS A 46 0.46 9.72 -14.57
N SER A 47 -0.04 10.74 -15.28
CA SER A 47 0.68 12.00 -15.48
C SER A 47 0.78 12.87 -14.23
N THR A 48 -0.07 12.60 -13.23
CA THR A 48 -0.10 13.33 -11.95
C THR A 48 0.44 12.53 -10.78
N GLU A 49 1.16 11.43 -11.03
CA GLU A 49 1.74 10.58 -9.99
C GLU A 49 0.68 10.09 -8.96
N LEU A 50 -0.41 9.52 -9.47
CA LEU A 50 -1.62 9.15 -8.72
C LEU A 50 -2.20 10.36 -7.97
N PHE A 51 -2.43 11.46 -8.70
CA PHE A 51 -2.98 12.71 -8.17
C PHE A 51 -2.14 13.34 -7.05
N GLY A 52 -0.83 13.06 -7.03
CA GLY A 52 0.11 13.51 -6.00
C GLY A 52 -0.17 12.94 -4.62
N SER A 53 -1.00 11.90 -4.50
CA SER A 53 -1.51 11.37 -3.24
C SER A 53 -0.40 10.87 -2.31
N ILE A 54 0.58 10.12 -2.84
CA ILE A 54 1.76 9.69 -2.07
C ILE A 54 2.61 10.86 -1.62
N SER A 55 2.88 11.82 -2.52
CA SER A 55 3.69 12.99 -2.18
C SER A 55 3.04 13.84 -1.09
N MET A 56 1.71 13.99 -1.13
CA MET A 56 0.94 14.66 -0.09
C MET A 56 0.99 13.89 1.23
N LEU A 57 0.76 12.57 1.21
CA LEU A 57 0.78 11.76 2.43
C LEU A 57 2.18 11.73 3.05
N TYR A 58 3.23 11.62 2.23
CA TYR A 58 4.63 11.73 2.66
C TYR A 58 4.90 13.04 3.40
N ALA A 59 4.52 14.17 2.81
CA ALA A 59 4.68 15.48 3.43
C ALA A 59 3.87 15.64 4.73
N SER A 60 2.83 14.83 4.93
CA SER A 60 1.99 14.85 6.12
C SER A 60 2.51 13.92 7.24
N VAL A 61 3.03 12.75 6.86
CA VAL A 61 3.45 11.70 7.81
C VAL A 61 4.91 11.84 8.24
N VAL A 62 5.83 12.06 7.30
CA VAL A 62 7.27 12.01 7.58
C VAL A 62 7.73 13.08 8.58
N PRO A 63 7.29 14.35 8.51
CA PRO A 63 7.68 15.36 9.49
C PRO A 63 7.19 15.06 10.92
N ILE A 64 6.12 14.27 11.06
CA ILE A 64 5.49 13.94 12.34
C ILE A 64 6.08 12.66 12.94
N GLY A 65 6.57 11.74 12.10
CA GLY A 65 7.11 10.45 12.53
C GLY A 65 6.07 9.59 13.24
N GLU A 66 6.37 9.11 14.44
CA GLU A 66 5.53 8.16 15.19
C GLU A 66 4.43 8.84 16.03
N SER A 67 4.34 10.17 16.04
CA SER A 67 3.32 10.91 16.81
C SER A 67 2.12 11.31 15.94
N ILE A 68 1.61 10.37 15.15
CA ILE A 68 0.64 10.65 14.09
C ILE A 68 -0.73 11.04 14.67
N PRO A 69 -1.25 12.26 14.41
CA PRO A 69 -2.58 12.68 14.84
C PRO A 69 -3.70 11.89 14.16
N PRO A 70 -4.90 11.82 14.76
CA PRO A 70 -6.05 11.10 14.18
C PRO A 70 -6.40 11.53 12.76
N ARG A 71 -6.34 12.83 12.46
CA ARG A 71 -6.65 13.35 11.11
C ARG A 71 -5.65 12.89 10.04
N THR A 72 -4.38 12.76 10.39
CA THR A 72 -3.37 12.20 9.47
C THR A 72 -3.64 10.72 9.23
N ILE A 73 -4.16 10.00 10.22
CA ILE A 73 -4.60 8.61 10.06
C ILE A 73 -5.79 8.52 9.11
N SER A 74 -6.78 9.40 9.22
CA SER A 74 -7.87 9.47 8.24
C SER A 74 -7.37 9.79 6.84
N LEU A 75 -6.39 10.69 6.71
CA LEU A 75 -5.76 11.01 5.43
C LEU A 75 -5.02 9.81 4.84
N ALA A 76 -4.28 9.07 5.67
CA ALA A 76 -3.63 7.82 5.29
C ALA A 76 -4.67 6.79 4.84
N ALA A 77 -5.77 6.62 5.58
CA ALA A 77 -6.84 5.68 5.23
C ALA A 77 -7.43 6.00 3.85
N ALA A 78 -7.82 7.26 3.62
CA ALA A 78 -8.36 7.68 2.34
C ALA A 78 -7.34 7.54 1.19
N THR A 79 -6.05 7.80 1.47
CA THR A 79 -4.98 7.66 0.47
C THR A 79 -4.76 6.20 0.10
N PHE A 80 -4.59 5.30 1.08
CA PHE A 80 -4.39 3.88 0.79
C PHE A 80 -5.62 3.22 0.16
N ASN A 81 -6.82 3.67 0.51
CA ASN A 81 -8.04 3.24 -0.17
C ASN A 81 -8.02 3.62 -1.66
N LEU A 82 -7.64 4.86 -1.99
CA LEU A 82 -7.43 5.29 -3.37
C LEU A 82 -6.38 4.42 -4.07
N LEU A 83 -5.22 4.17 -3.43
CA LEU A 83 -4.14 3.36 -4.01
C LEU A 83 -4.59 1.93 -4.33
N VAL A 84 -5.29 1.28 -3.40
CA VAL A 84 -5.83 -0.06 -3.61
C VAL A 84 -6.84 -0.06 -4.75
N SER A 85 -7.77 0.91 -4.80
CA SER A 85 -8.72 1.03 -5.90
C SER A 85 -8.04 1.25 -7.25
N MET A 86 -6.97 2.06 -7.29
CA MET A 86 -6.16 2.26 -8.50
C MET A 86 -5.46 0.98 -8.94
N ALA A 87 -4.91 0.21 -7.99
CA ALA A 87 -4.23 -1.05 -8.29
C ALA A 87 -5.18 -2.14 -8.79
N VAL A 88 -6.41 -2.17 -8.26
CA VAL A 88 -7.48 -3.06 -8.74
C VAL A 88 -7.94 -2.65 -10.14
N LEU A 89 -8.05 -1.34 -10.41
CA LEU A 89 -8.42 -0.81 -11.72
C LEU A 89 -7.38 -1.15 -12.80
N ASP A 90 -6.11 -0.83 -12.54
CA ASP A 90 -5.00 -1.14 -13.45
C ASP A 90 -3.67 -1.24 -12.67
N VAL A 91 -3.28 -2.47 -12.33
CA VAL A 91 -2.05 -2.74 -11.57
C VAL A 91 -0.79 -2.24 -12.29
N ASN A 92 -0.79 -2.21 -13.62
CA ASN A 92 0.36 -1.77 -14.41
C ASN A 92 0.61 -0.27 -14.23
N THR A 93 -0.41 0.57 -14.37
CA THR A 93 -0.32 2.02 -14.14
C THR A 93 0.04 2.31 -12.69
N PHE A 94 -0.56 1.58 -11.74
CA PHE A 94 -0.24 1.70 -10.33
C PHE A 94 1.25 1.42 -10.05
N GLN A 95 1.77 0.29 -10.54
CA GLN A 95 3.17 -0.09 -10.37
C GLN A 95 4.10 0.88 -11.10
N GLU A 96 3.81 1.24 -12.35
CA GLU A 96 4.64 2.15 -13.14
C GLU A 96 4.85 3.49 -12.43
N VAL A 97 3.77 4.07 -11.89
CA VAL A 97 3.86 5.34 -11.14
C VAL A 97 4.62 5.16 -9.83
N LEU A 98 4.29 4.14 -9.02
CA LEU A 98 4.96 3.94 -7.73
C LEU A 98 6.43 3.52 -7.86
N SER A 99 6.81 2.87 -8.96
CA SER A 99 8.20 2.48 -9.25
C SER A 99 9.06 3.65 -9.72
N GLY A 100 8.49 4.84 -9.94
CA GLY A 100 9.27 6.05 -10.19
C GLY A 100 10.23 6.34 -9.03
N GLU A 101 11.49 6.65 -9.32
CA GLU A 101 12.57 6.76 -8.30
C GLU A 101 12.19 7.67 -7.12
N ALA A 102 11.66 8.86 -7.38
CA ALA A 102 11.27 9.79 -6.32
C ALA A 102 9.99 9.38 -5.56
N ILE A 103 9.11 8.61 -6.18
CA ILE A 103 7.82 8.21 -5.59
C ILE A 103 7.97 6.92 -4.78
N SER A 104 8.75 5.95 -5.29
CA SER A 104 9.04 4.69 -4.60
C SER A 104 9.64 4.92 -3.22
N LEU A 105 10.64 5.79 -3.10
CA LEU A 105 11.25 6.14 -1.81
C LEU A 105 10.23 6.76 -0.84
N LYS A 106 9.42 7.71 -1.31
CA LYS A 106 8.37 8.32 -0.49
C LYS A 106 7.33 7.31 -0.04
N PHE A 107 6.91 6.40 -0.92
CA PHE A 107 5.98 5.33 -0.61
C PHE A 107 6.54 4.42 0.49
N LEU A 108 7.79 3.99 0.36
CA LEU A 108 8.46 3.10 1.32
C LEU A 108 8.66 3.76 2.69
N ASP A 109 9.00 5.05 2.73
CA ASP A 109 9.10 5.81 3.98
C ASP A 109 7.75 5.89 4.70
N VAL A 110 6.68 6.24 3.96
CA VAL A 110 5.30 6.28 4.48
C VAL A 110 4.86 4.91 4.99
N VAL A 111 5.11 3.86 4.22
CA VAL A 111 4.82 2.47 4.59
C VAL A 111 5.54 2.11 5.88
N THR A 112 6.83 2.41 5.99
CA THR A 112 7.64 2.08 7.16
C THR A 112 7.09 2.73 8.43
N ILE A 113 6.78 4.03 8.37
CA ILE A 113 6.27 4.80 9.51
C ILE A 113 4.88 4.31 9.91
N LEU A 114 3.95 4.19 8.94
CA LEU A 114 2.56 3.80 9.23
C LEU A 114 2.45 2.35 9.67
N LEU A 115 3.21 1.43 9.07
CA LEU A 115 3.19 0.03 9.47
C LEU A 115 3.67 -0.12 10.93
N LYS A 116 4.71 0.60 11.33
CA LYS A 116 5.17 0.62 12.73
C LYS A 116 4.13 1.25 13.66
N TYR A 117 3.66 2.46 13.34
CA TYR A 117 2.69 3.18 14.17
C TYR A 117 1.39 2.41 14.34
N CYS A 118 0.78 2.03 13.21
CA CYS A 118 -0.49 1.34 13.20
C CYS A 118 -0.35 -0.06 13.77
N GLY A 119 0.76 -0.77 13.50
CA GLY A 119 1.02 -2.10 14.06
C GLY A 119 1.04 -2.12 15.58
N ILE A 120 1.65 -1.11 16.22
CA ILE A 120 1.68 -0.97 17.69
C ILE A 120 0.29 -0.61 18.24
N LYS A 121 -0.46 0.26 17.55
CA LYS A 121 -1.78 0.73 18.00
C LYS A 121 -2.94 -0.18 17.61
N CYS A 122 -2.71 -1.19 16.77
CA CYS A 122 -3.73 -2.12 16.35
C CYS A 122 -4.04 -3.07 17.52
N THR A 123 -5.22 -2.91 18.11
CA THR A 123 -5.77 -3.86 19.08
C THR A 123 -7.08 -4.38 18.50
N ALA A 124 -7.33 -5.69 18.65
CA ALA A 124 -8.52 -6.36 18.10
C ALA A 124 -9.88 -5.76 18.56
N ALA A 125 -9.88 -4.86 19.55
CA ALA A 125 -11.08 -4.39 20.22
C ALA A 125 -11.44 -2.91 19.99
N LYS A 126 -10.58 -2.03 19.42
CA LYS A 126 -10.82 -0.57 19.53
C LYS A 126 -10.48 0.36 18.36
N ASN A 127 -9.69 -0.01 17.36
CA ASN A 127 -9.23 0.96 16.34
C ASN A 127 -9.54 0.52 14.89
N SER A 128 -10.81 0.66 14.48
CA SER A 128 -11.27 0.30 13.12
C SER A 128 -10.53 1.06 12.02
N GLU A 129 -10.23 2.34 12.22
CA GLU A 129 -9.58 3.17 11.21
C GLU A 129 -8.10 2.82 11.04
N THR A 130 -7.34 2.67 12.13
CA THR A 130 -5.95 2.20 12.10
C THR A 130 -5.83 0.82 11.47
N GLN A 131 -6.80 -0.06 11.72
CA GLN A 131 -6.86 -1.37 11.09
C GLN A 131 -7.16 -1.27 9.59
N ALA A 132 -8.07 -0.39 9.16
CA ALA A 132 -8.33 -0.13 7.75
C ALA A 132 -7.08 0.38 7.02
N VAL A 133 -6.34 1.32 7.64
CA VAL A 133 -5.05 1.79 7.11
C VAL A 133 -4.09 0.63 6.93
N LEU A 134 -3.92 -0.25 7.94
CA LEU A 134 -3.02 -1.41 7.82
C LEU A 134 -3.43 -2.34 6.69
N ILE A 135 -4.73 -2.64 6.58
CA ILE A 135 -5.24 -3.55 5.55
C ILE A 135 -4.94 -3.01 4.15
N ASP A 136 -5.30 -1.76 3.87
CA ASP A 136 -5.11 -1.16 2.55
C ASP A 136 -3.62 -0.87 2.26
N LEU A 137 -2.82 -0.56 3.28
CA LEU A 137 -1.36 -0.43 3.18
C LEU A 137 -0.71 -1.76 2.80
N ILE A 138 -1.04 -2.85 3.50
CA ILE A 138 -0.50 -4.18 3.22
C ILE A 138 -0.93 -4.63 1.82
N ALA A 139 -2.18 -4.38 1.43
CA ALA A 139 -2.67 -4.67 0.09
C ALA A 139 -1.89 -3.89 -0.98
N SER A 140 -1.62 -2.60 -0.75
CA SER A 140 -0.83 -1.75 -1.65
C SER A 140 0.59 -2.27 -1.85
N ILE A 141 1.25 -2.77 -0.78
CA ILE A 141 2.55 -3.47 -0.91
C ILE A 141 2.41 -4.72 -1.78
N GLY A 142 1.36 -5.51 -1.57
CA GLY A 142 1.12 -6.70 -2.38
C GLY A 142 0.95 -6.38 -3.86
N PHE A 143 0.14 -5.37 -4.20
CA PHE A 143 -0.02 -4.91 -5.58
C PHE A 143 1.27 -4.34 -6.16
N PHE A 144 2.06 -3.63 -5.36
CA PHE A 144 3.33 -3.07 -5.80
C PHE A 144 4.32 -4.16 -6.24
N CYS A 145 4.28 -5.32 -5.59
CA CYS A 145 5.21 -6.43 -5.86
C CYS A 145 4.64 -7.53 -6.77
N ALA A 146 3.33 -7.56 -7.05
CA ALA A 146 2.69 -8.61 -7.84
C ALA A 146 3.32 -8.75 -9.23
N ASN A 147 3.90 -9.93 -9.53
CA ASN A 147 4.67 -10.24 -10.75
C ASN A 147 5.76 -9.22 -11.11
N ASN A 148 6.26 -8.45 -10.14
CA ASN A 148 7.24 -7.39 -10.39
C ASN A 148 8.51 -7.66 -9.59
N LYS A 149 9.45 -8.40 -10.19
CA LYS A 149 10.69 -8.79 -9.52
C LYS A 149 11.53 -7.59 -9.05
N GLN A 150 11.57 -6.51 -9.81
CA GLN A 150 12.30 -5.30 -9.42
C GLN A 150 11.73 -4.70 -8.12
N ASN A 151 10.40 -4.59 -8.02
CA ASN A 151 9.75 -4.08 -6.82
C ASN A 151 9.87 -5.05 -5.63
N GLN A 152 9.82 -6.37 -5.87
CA GLN A 152 10.10 -7.38 -4.84
C GLN A 152 11.54 -7.27 -4.31
N ASP A 153 12.53 -7.12 -5.20
CA ASP A 153 13.94 -6.99 -4.84
C ASP A 153 14.19 -5.67 -4.08
N LEU A 154 13.50 -4.58 -4.46
CA LEU A 154 13.53 -3.32 -3.72
C LEU A 154 13.01 -3.50 -2.27
N LEU A 155 11.85 -4.15 -2.08
CA LEU A 155 11.29 -4.35 -0.74
C LEU A 155 12.08 -5.34 0.11
N THR A 156 12.82 -6.25 -0.51
CA THR A 156 13.69 -7.22 0.19
C THR A 156 15.13 -6.73 0.35
N SER A 157 15.42 -5.50 -0.06
CA SER A 157 16.69 -4.82 0.23
C SER A 157 16.89 -4.59 1.73
N GLU A 158 18.14 -4.41 2.14
CA GLU A 158 18.51 -4.16 3.54
C GLU A 158 17.79 -2.92 4.11
N GLN A 159 17.62 -1.89 3.29
CA GLN A 159 16.95 -0.63 3.65
C GLN A 159 15.47 -0.84 4.03
N CYS A 160 14.81 -1.81 3.39
CA CYS A 160 13.41 -2.13 3.61
C CYS A 160 13.19 -3.28 4.62
N SER A 161 14.26 -3.83 5.22
CA SER A 161 14.17 -4.99 6.11
C SER A 161 13.21 -4.80 7.29
N ASN A 162 13.05 -3.57 7.77
CA ASN A 162 12.10 -3.24 8.84
C ASN A 162 10.63 -3.43 8.42
N ILE A 163 10.29 -3.21 7.14
CA ILE A 163 8.94 -3.42 6.63
C ILE A 163 8.60 -4.90 6.75
N ILE A 164 9.48 -5.79 6.27
CA ILE A 164 9.29 -7.24 6.35
C ILE A 164 9.16 -7.70 7.80
N LYS A 165 10.08 -7.28 8.69
CA LYS A 165 10.02 -7.63 10.11
C LYS A 165 8.73 -7.16 10.77
N ASN A 166 8.21 -5.98 10.41
CA ASN A 166 6.97 -5.48 10.97
C ASN A 166 5.76 -6.26 10.42
N LEU A 167 5.74 -6.60 9.12
CA LEU A 167 4.68 -7.41 8.52
C LEU A 167 4.56 -8.79 9.18
N THR A 168 5.68 -9.47 9.43
CA THR A 168 5.69 -10.84 9.99
C THR A 168 5.34 -10.88 11.48
N ARG A 169 5.39 -9.75 12.17
CA ARG A 169 5.05 -9.60 13.60
C ARG A 169 3.62 -9.12 13.83
N LEU A 170 2.85 -8.88 12.78
CA LEU A 170 1.45 -8.47 12.92
C LEU A 170 0.59 -9.58 13.54
N PRO A 171 -0.50 -9.23 14.25
CA PRO A 171 -1.40 -10.22 14.84
C PRO A 171 -2.07 -11.15 13.82
N GLU A 172 -2.37 -12.38 14.22
CA GLU A 172 -2.92 -13.42 13.33
C GLU A 172 -4.23 -13.05 12.62
N TYR A 173 -5.07 -12.19 13.23
CA TYR A 173 -6.30 -11.75 12.57
C TYR A 173 -6.05 -10.91 11.31
N LEU A 174 -4.82 -10.39 11.11
CA LEU A 174 -4.39 -9.73 9.88
C LEU A 174 -3.76 -10.70 8.85
N ASN A 175 -3.62 -11.99 9.15
CA ASN A 175 -3.08 -12.98 8.21
C ASN A 175 -3.86 -13.04 6.90
N VAL A 176 -5.15 -12.68 6.93
CA VAL A 176 -6.01 -12.56 5.74
C VAL A 176 -5.50 -11.56 4.69
N VAL A 177 -4.67 -10.59 5.08
CA VAL A 177 -4.01 -9.62 4.19
C VAL A 177 -2.49 -9.79 4.14
N VAL A 178 -1.86 -10.18 5.26
CA VAL A 178 -0.40 -10.41 5.34
C VAL A 178 0.01 -11.58 4.44
N TYR A 179 -0.71 -12.71 4.48
CA TYR A 179 -0.32 -13.88 3.70
C TYR A 179 -0.41 -13.64 2.19
N PRO A 180 -1.49 -13.07 1.63
CA PRO A 180 -1.50 -12.67 0.21
C PRO A 180 -0.32 -11.76 -0.14
N CYS A 181 -0.01 -10.75 0.68
CA CYS A 181 1.12 -9.85 0.45
C CYS A 181 2.46 -10.61 0.43
N LEU A 182 2.72 -11.48 1.41
CA LEU A 182 3.96 -12.26 1.46
C LEU A 182 4.07 -13.27 0.30
N VAL A 183 2.96 -13.85 -0.14
CA VAL A 183 2.93 -14.68 -1.37
C VAL A 183 3.31 -13.84 -2.59
N THR A 184 2.73 -12.65 -2.78
CA THR A 184 3.09 -11.78 -3.91
C THR A 184 4.56 -11.33 -3.87
N LEU A 185 5.11 -11.13 -2.67
CA LEU A 185 6.51 -10.74 -2.48
C LEU A 185 7.50 -11.84 -2.83
N THR A 186 7.13 -13.09 -2.55
CA THR A 186 7.99 -14.25 -2.74
C THR A 186 7.78 -14.96 -4.08
N PHE A 187 6.71 -14.60 -4.82
CA PHE A 187 6.33 -15.27 -6.05
C PHE A 187 7.44 -15.19 -7.10
N GLN A 188 7.92 -16.39 -7.51
CA GLN A 188 9.03 -16.57 -8.46
C GLN A 188 10.32 -15.81 -8.09
N ASN A 189 10.53 -15.52 -6.80
CA ASN A 189 11.69 -14.78 -6.33
C ASN A 189 12.40 -15.50 -5.16
N PRO A 190 13.40 -16.35 -5.45
CA PRO A 190 14.15 -17.08 -4.44
C PRO A 190 14.87 -16.18 -3.43
N ASN A 191 15.35 -15.00 -3.88
CA ASN A 191 16.01 -14.04 -2.99
C ASN A 191 15.02 -13.49 -1.96
N ALA A 192 13.84 -13.09 -2.40
CA ALA A 192 12.78 -12.63 -1.51
C ALA A 192 12.33 -13.73 -0.53
N ARG A 193 12.19 -14.98 -0.99
CA ARG A 193 11.96 -16.15 -0.10
C ARG A 193 13.03 -16.26 0.98
N ASN A 194 14.31 -16.18 0.61
CA ASN A 194 15.42 -16.31 1.55
C ASN A 194 15.43 -15.19 2.60
N VAL A 195 15.07 -13.97 2.21
CA VAL A 195 14.98 -12.84 3.15
C VAL A 195 13.80 -13.01 4.09
N ILE A 196 12.61 -13.30 3.57
CA ILE A 196 11.39 -13.46 4.37
C ILE A 196 11.48 -14.68 5.29
N GLY A 197 12.12 -15.77 4.84
CA GLY A 197 12.34 -16.98 5.63
C GLY A 197 13.18 -16.81 6.89
N ARG A 198 13.88 -15.67 7.05
CA ARG A 198 14.59 -15.32 8.30
C ARG A 198 13.66 -14.89 9.42
N ASP A 199 12.50 -14.33 9.07
CA ASP A 199 11.55 -13.72 10.01
C ASP A 199 10.16 -14.40 9.98
N PHE A 200 9.93 -15.37 9.09
CA PHE A 200 8.64 -16.04 8.90
C PHE A 200 8.79 -17.51 8.45
N ASN A 201 7.93 -18.42 8.93
CA ASN A 201 7.93 -19.80 8.44
C ASN A 201 7.25 -19.89 7.06
N LEU A 202 8.05 -20.17 6.02
CA LEU A 202 7.60 -20.25 4.65
C LEU A 202 6.63 -21.42 4.38
N GLU A 203 6.58 -22.44 5.23
CA GLU A 203 5.62 -23.54 5.11
C GLU A 203 4.18 -23.03 5.15
N PHE A 204 3.88 -22.06 6.04
CA PHE A 204 2.55 -21.45 6.11
C PHE A 204 2.18 -20.68 4.84
N LEU A 205 3.15 -20.06 4.16
CA LEU A 205 2.91 -19.39 2.87
C LEU A 205 2.66 -20.42 1.77
N ASP A 206 3.43 -21.50 1.77
CA ASP A 206 3.31 -22.58 0.79
C ASP A 206 1.96 -23.31 0.94
N GLU A 207 1.48 -23.51 2.17
CA GLU A 207 0.13 -24.02 2.44
C GLU A 207 -0.95 -23.03 2.04
N TYR A 208 -0.82 -21.76 2.45
CA TYR A 208 -1.79 -20.72 2.12
C TYR A 208 -1.95 -20.57 0.61
N SER A 209 -0.85 -20.51 -0.15
CA SER A 209 -0.87 -20.33 -1.61
C SER A 209 -1.65 -21.41 -2.36
N LYS A 210 -1.73 -22.62 -1.80
CA LYS A 210 -2.50 -23.76 -2.36
C LYS A 210 -3.96 -23.80 -1.90
N SER A 211 -4.31 -23.03 -0.87
CA SER A 211 -5.64 -23.03 -0.27
C SER A 211 -6.70 -22.38 -1.18
N ASP A 212 -7.97 -22.73 -0.97
CA ASP A 212 -9.07 -22.08 -1.70
C ASP A 212 -9.24 -20.60 -1.32
N LYS A 213 -8.75 -20.18 -0.15
CA LYS A 213 -8.71 -18.77 0.24
C LYS A 213 -7.78 -17.97 -0.67
N ALA A 214 -6.61 -18.51 -0.99
CA ALA A 214 -5.67 -17.87 -1.89
C ALA A 214 -6.22 -17.77 -3.32
N LYS A 215 -6.85 -18.84 -3.84
CA LYS A 215 -7.46 -18.83 -5.18
C LYS A 215 -8.54 -17.76 -5.36
N LYS A 216 -9.25 -17.40 -4.28
CA LYS A 216 -10.27 -16.35 -4.28
C LYS A 216 -9.71 -14.95 -3.99
N ASN A 217 -8.45 -14.85 -3.57
CA ASN A 217 -7.84 -13.58 -3.25
C ASN A 217 -7.40 -12.86 -4.53
N HIS A 218 -7.84 -11.62 -4.70
CA HIS A 218 -7.57 -10.85 -5.91
C HIS A 218 -6.06 -10.63 -6.16
N LEU A 219 -5.27 -10.36 -5.12
CA LEU A 219 -3.81 -10.19 -5.26
C LEU A 219 -3.13 -11.46 -5.76
N VAL A 220 -3.51 -12.61 -5.21
CA VAL A 220 -2.93 -13.90 -5.61
C VAL A 220 -3.39 -14.27 -7.03
N ALA A 221 -4.63 -13.96 -7.39
CA ALA A 221 -5.15 -14.19 -8.74
C ALA A 221 -4.42 -13.38 -9.83
N LEU A 222 -3.74 -12.29 -9.47
CA LEU A 222 -2.88 -11.55 -10.40
C LEU A 222 -1.61 -12.33 -10.75
N LEU A 223 -1.14 -13.24 -9.89
CA LEU A 223 0.10 -13.97 -10.09
C LEU A 223 -0.03 -14.91 -11.28
N LYS A 224 0.79 -14.70 -12.31
CA LYS A 224 0.80 -15.51 -13.52
C LYS A 224 2.07 -16.33 -13.52
N GLU A 225 1.93 -17.65 -13.61
CA GLU A 225 3.08 -18.48 -13.94
C GLU A 225 3.50 -18.13 -15.38
N THR A 226 4.71 -17.60 -15.53
CA THR A 226 5.32 -17.45 -16.85
C THR A 226 5.52 -18.85 -17.44
N THR A 227 4.62 -19.27 -18.33
CA THR A 227 4.81 -20.43 -19.23
C THR A 227 6.02 -20.24 -20.14
#